data_AF-A0A7C5HF81-F1
#
_entry.id   AF-A0A7C5HF81-F1
#
_cell.length_a   1.000
_cell.length_b   1.000
_cell.length_c   1.000
_cell.angle_alpha   90.00
_cell.angle_beta   90.00
_cell.angle_gamma   90.00
#
_symmetry.space_group_name_H-M   'P 1'
#
loop_
_entity.id
_entity.type
_entity.pdbx_description
1 polymer ?
#
loop_
_entity_poly.entity_id
_entity_poly.type
_entity_poly.pdbx_seq_one_letter_code
_entity_poly.pdbx_strand_id
1 'polypeptide(L)'
;PYINGSPNLTVDIPAMVELANKYEVPVCGKDFKTGQTLMKTILAPGLKSRLLGLTGWYSTNILGNRDGEVLDDASSFKTKEESKLSVLKQILQPELYPSLYENFYHKVAINYYPPRGDNKEGWDCVDIFGWLGYPMQIKINFLCRDSILAAPIVLDLVLFNDFAKRSGLSGIQEWLSFYFKSPMHAEGLYPEHDLFIQLMKLKNTLRYMMGEEQITHLGIEYYID
;
A
#
# COMPACT_ATOMS: atom_id res chain seq x y z
N PRO A 1 -6.00 -21.31 -3.24
CA PRO A 1 -5.66 -19.94 -2.81
C PRO A 1 -6.60 -18.92 -3.47
N TYR A 2 -6.83 -17.76 -2.86
CA TYR A 2 -7.61 -16.67 -3.47
C TYR A 2 -6.89 -15.33 -3.29
N ILE A 3 -6.82 -14.53 -4.34
CA ILE A 3 -6.14 -13.22 -4.36
C ILE A 3 -7.14 -12.16 -4.82
N ASN A 4 -7.42 -11.16 -3.99
CA ASN A 4 -8.25 -10.02 -4.36
C ASN A 4 -7.41 -8.88 -4.94
N GLY A 5 -7.32 -8.80 -6.27
CA GLY A 5 -6.62 -7.70 -6.94
C GLY A 5 -7.39 -6.37 -7.04
N SER A 6 -8.63 -6.32 -6.55
CA SER A 6 -9.57 -5.20 -6.71
C SER A 6 -9.99 -4.61 -5.35
N PRO A 7 -10.60 -3.40 -5.29
CA PRO A 7 -10.97 -2.76 -4.02
C PRO A 7 -12.26 -3.30 -3.36
N ASN A 8 -12.99 -4.19 -4.03
CA ASN A 8 -14.21 -4.81 -3.48
C ASN A 8 -13.90 -5.68 -2.24
N LEU A 9 -14.90 -5.95 -1.39
CA LEU A 9 -14.69 -6.74 -0.16
C LEU A 9 -14.35 -8.21 -0.46
N THR A 10 -15.19 -8.90 -1.24
CA THR A 10 -15.05 -10.33 -1.57
C THR A 10 -14.70 -11.23 -0.36
N VAL A 11 -13.43 -11.62 -0.18
CA VAL A 11 -12.98 -12.50 0.93
C VAL A 11 -12.64 -11.73 2.21
N ASP A 12 -12.63 -10.40 2.16
CA ASP A 12 -12.35 -9.49 3.27
C ASP A 12 -13.59 -9.26 4.14
N ILE A 13 -14.20 -10.37 4.58
CA ILE A 13 -15.31 -10.40 5.54
C ILE A 13 -15.10 -11.56 6.53
N PRO A 14 -15.52 -11.43 7.80
CA PRO A 14 -15.22 -12.43 8.84
C PRO A 14 -15.59 -13.86 8.46
N ALA A 15 -16.79 -14.07 7.89
CA ALA A 15 -17.25 -15.40 7.48
C ALA A 15 -16.37 -16.05 6.41
N MET A 16 -15.81 -15.26 5.47
CA MET A 16 -14.93 -15.79 4.42
C MET A 16 -13.53 -16.08 4.96
N VAL A 17 -13.05 -15.28 5.91
CA VAL A 17 -11.78 -15.55 6.61
C VAL A 17 -11.88 -16.83 7.45
N GLU A 18 -12.98 -17.02 8.18
CA GLU A 18 -13.25 -18.26 8.92
C GLU A 18 -13.28 -19.47 7.99
N LEU A 19 -13.97 -19.35 6.85
CA LEU A 19 -14.01 -20.40 5.83
C LEU A 19 -12.61 -20.71 5.27
N ALA A 20 -11.81 -19.68 4.99
CA ALA A 20 -10.44 -19.84 4.52
C ALA A 20 -9.58 -20.59 5.54
N ASN A 21 -9.71 -20.27 6.84
CA ASN A 21 -9.02 -20.99 7.91
C ASN A 21 -9.48 -22.46 8.00
N LYS A 22 -10.79 -22.70 7.97
CA LYS A 22 -11.39 -24.04 8.07
C LYS A 22 -10.92 -24.99 6.96
N TYR A 23 -10.76 -24.48 5.74
CA TYR A 23 -10.30 -25.26 4.58
C TYR A 23 -8.79 -25.12 4.31
N GLU A 24 -8.07 -24.51 5.24
CA GLU A 24 -6.62 -24.28 5.16
C GLU A 24 -6.21 -23.56 3.87
N VAL A 25 -7.02 -22.62 3.38
CA VAL A 25 -6.79 -21.89 2.13
C VAL A 25 -6.16 -20.53 2.43
N PRO A 26 -4.99 -20.21 1.85
CA PRO A 26 -4.44 -18.87 1.94
C PRO A 26 -5.26 -17.89 1.10
N VAL A 27 -5.55 -16.74 1.70
CA VAL A 27 -6.23 -15.60 1.09
C VAL A 27 -5.42 -14.32 1.29
N CYS A 28 -5.39 -13.45 0.28
CA CYS A 28 -4.81 -12.12 0.42
C CYS A 28 -5.51 -11.09 -0.46
N GLY A 29 -5.27 -9.83 -0.15
CA GLY A 29 -5.93 -8.69 -0.77
C GLY A 29 -5.71 -7.44 0.08
N LYS A 30 -6.26 -6.29 -0.30
CA LYS A 30 -6.97 -6.05 -1.56
C LYS A 30 -6.47 -4.81 -2.30
N ASP A 31 -6.81 -4.76 -3.59
CA ASP A 31 -6.40 -3.76 -4.58
C ASP A 31 -4.88 -3.70 -4.81
N PHE A 32 -4.42 -3.96 -6.04
CA PHE A 32 -2.98 -3.95 -6.33
C PHE A 32 -2.35 -2.58 -6.11
N LYS A 33 -1.21 -2.57 -5.41
CA LYS A 33 -0.45 -1.35 -5.16
C LYS A 33 0.48 -1.05 -6.32
N THR A 34 -0.03 -0.25 -7.24
CA THR A 34 0.69 0.28 -8.39
C THR A 34 0.62 1.81 -8.43
N GLY A 35 1.44 2.42 -9.29
CA GLY A 35 1.34 3.83 -9.66
C GLY A 35 1.46 4.78 -8.46
N GLN A 36 0.43 5.61 -8.27
CA GLN A 36 0.44 6.70 -7.28
C GLN A 36 0.44 6.22 -5.82
N THR A 37 -0.34 5.18 -5.49
CA THR A 37 -0.40 4.70 -4.10
C THR A 37 0.95 4.10 -3.69
N LEU A 38 1.64 3.42 -4.62
CA LEU A 38 3.02 2.98 -4.40
C LEU A 38 3.92 4.15 -4.00
N MET A 39 3.90 5.25 -4.77
CA MET A 39 4.69 6.44 -4.47
C MET A 39 4.39 7.03 -3.09
N LYS A 40 3.11 7.08 -2.67
CA LYS A 40 2.74 7.51 -1.31
C LYS A 40 3.38 6.63 -0.23
N THR A 41 3.31 5.31 -0.39
CA THR A 41 3.88 4.34 0.56
C THR A 41 5.40 4.31 0.57
N ILE A 42 6.07 4.90 -0.44
CA ILE A 42 7.53 5.10 -0.47
C ILE A 42 7.88 6.41 0.24
N LEU A 43 7.19 7.49 -0.11
CA LEU A 43 7.58 8.84 0.30
C LEU A 43 7.11 9.20 1.71
N ALA A 44 5.88 8.84 2.09
CA ALA A 44 5.36 9.19 3.40
C ALA A 44 6.22 8.61 4.54
N PRO A 45 6.68 7.34 4.49
CA PRO A 45 7.62 6.82 5.49
C PRO A 45 8.95 7.57 5.50
N GLY A 46 9.48 7.90 4.32
CA GLY A 46 10.71 8.70 4.19
C GLY A 46 10.59 10.06 4.88
N LEU A 47 9.51 10.81 4.61
CA LEU A 47 9.24 12.10 5.25
C LEU A 47 9.10 11.95 6.76
N LYS A 48 8.33 10.96 7.22
CA LYS A 48 8.13 10.68 8.65
C LYS A 48 9.41 10.29 9.36
N SER A 49 10.26 9.46 8.76
CA SER A 49 11.55 9.04 9.33
C SER A 49 12.50 10.22 9.60
N ARG A 50 12.28 11.34 8.92
CA ARG A 50 13.01 12.60 9.11
C ARG A 50 12.20 13.66 9.88
N LEU A 51 11.01 13.29 10.37
CA LEU A 51 10.06 14.16 11.08
C LEU A 51 9.76 15.46 10.32
N LEU A 52 9.64 15.38 8.99
CA LEU A 52 9.19 16.50 8.18
C LEU A 52 7.68 16.61 8.27
N GLY A 53 7.18 17.77 8.72
CA GLY A 53 5.76 18.01 8.86
C GLY A 53 5.05 18.12 7.52
N LEU A 54 3.74 17.84 7.52
CA LEU A 54 2.90 17.86 6.31
C LEU A 54 1.78 18.87 6.50
N THR A 55 1.63 19.82 5.57
CA THR A 55 0.46 20.71 5.54
C THR A 55 -0.57 20.25 4.52
N GLY A 56 -0.13 19.67 3.40
CA GLY A 56 -1.00 19.29 2.31
C GLY A 56 -0.43 18.18 1.45
N TRP A 57 -1.30 17.28 1.00
CA TRP A 57 -0.99 16.33 -0.05
C TRP A 57 -2.13 16.35 -1.06
N TYR A 58 -1.89 16.89 -2.24
CA TYR A 58 -2.83 16.84 -3.35
C TYR A 58 -2.38 15.79 -4.35
N SER A 59 -3.30 14.92 -4.74
CA SER A 59 -3.04 13.82 -5.66
C SER A 59 -4.08 13.86 -6.78
N THR A 60 -3.64 13.83 -8.03
CA THR A 60 -4.54 13.63 -9.17
C THR A 60 -4.06 12.48 -10.04
N ASN A 61 -5.00 11.78 -10.66
CA ASN A 61 -4.71 10.76 -11.66
C ASN A 61 -5.47 11.09 -12.93
N ILE A 62 -4.84 10.87 -14.09
CA ILE A 62 -5.43 11.01 -15.40
C ILE A 62 -5.25 9.68 -16.13
N LEU A 63 -6.35 9.08 -16.57
CA LEU A 63 -6.35 7.79 -17.29
C LEU A 63 -7.57 7.68 -18.21
N GLY A 64 -7.46 6.91 -19.30
CA GLY A 64 -8.49 6.82 -20.35
C GLY A 64 -8.94 5.41 -20.68
N ASN A 65 -8.44 4.39 -19.97
CA ASN A 65 -8.85 3.00 -20.15
C ASN A 65 -10.20 2.71 -19.43
N ARG A 66 -10.67 1.47 -19.51
CA ARG A 66 -11.92 1.04 -18.88
C ARG A 66 -11.94 1.17 -17.36
N ASP A 67 -10.78 1.10 -16.69
CA ASP A 67 -10.69 1.41 -15.25
C ASP A 67 -11.04 2.89 -15.01
N GLY A 68 -10.52 3.79 -15.84
CA GLY A 68 -10.89 5.20 -15.79
C GLY A 68 -12.38 5.46 -16.00
N GLU A 69 -13.00 4.79 -16.98
CA GLU A 69 -14.43 4.92 -17.27
C GLU A 69 -15.31 4.45 -16.11
N VAL A 70 -14.98 3.30 -15.49
CA VAL A 70 -15.71 2.78 -14.32
C VAL A 70 -15.56 3.70 -13.11
N LEU A 71 -14.41 4.37 -12.97
CA LEU A 71 -14.13 5.28 -11.85
C LEU A 71 -14.71 6.69 -12.03
N ASP A 72 -15.23 7.02 -13.22
CA ASP A 72 -16.01 8.24 -13.45
C ASP A 72 -17.40 8.16 -12.81
N ASP A 73 -17.84 6.95 -12.43
CA ASP A 73 -19.02 6.75 -11.59
C ASP A 73 -18.74 7.06 -10.11
N ALA A 74 -19.56 7.94 -9.53
CA ALA A 74 -19.41 8.45 -8.16
C ALA A 74 -19.48 7.35 -7.09
N SER A 75 -20.23 6.26 -7.32
CA SER A 75 -20.36 5.17 -6.36
C SER A 75 -19.09 4.32 -6.29
N SER A 76 -18.49 4.05 -7.46
CA SER A 76 -17.23 3.32 -7.60
C SER A 76 -16.03 4.15 -7.11
N PHE A 77 -16.10 5.47 -7.24
CA PHE A 77 -15.08 6.39 -6.75
C PHE A 77 -14.94 6.39 -5.22
N LYS A 78 -16.06 6.38 -4.48
CA LYS A 78 -16.07 6.53 -3.01
C LYS A 78 -15.22 5.48 -2.28
N THR A 79 -15.35 4.21 -2.64
CA THR A 79 -14.54 3.12 -2.05
C THR A 79 -13.04 3.28 -2.33
N LYS A 80 -12.68 3.82 -3.50
CA LYS A 80 -11.28 4.04 -3.91
C LYS A 80 -10.69 5.32 -3.31
N GLU A 81 -11.53 6.31 -3.01
CA GLU A 81 -11.14 7.49 -2.27
C GLU A 81 -10.82 7.15 -0.80
N GLU A 82 -11.73 6.47 -0.10
CA GLU A 82 -11.55 6.10 1.32
C GLU A 82 -10.25 5.31 1.55
N SER A 83 -9.99 4.30 0.71
CA SER A 83 -8.75 3.50 0.75
C SER A 83 -7.48 4.30 0.45
N LYS A 84 -7.54 5.37 -0.35
CA LYS A 84 -6.38 6.22 -0.64
C LYS A 84 -6.14 7.26 0.43
N LEU A 85 -7.18 7.70 1.13
CA LEU A 85 -7.10 8.68 2.21
C LEU A 85 -6.54 8.06 3.51
N SER A 86 -6.87 6.80 3.79
CA SER A 86 -6.43 6.13 5.03
C SER A 86 -4.91 5.92 5.12
N VAL A 87 -4.25 5.66 3.99
CA VAL A 87 -2.83 5.31 3.89
C VAL A 87 -1.92 6.32 4.60
N LEU A 88 -2.14 7.63 4.38
CA LEU A 88 -1.28 8.66 4.97
C LEU A 88 -1.45 8.74 6.49
N LYS A 89 -2.67 8.62 7.00
CA LYS A 89 -2.93 8.70 8.45
C LYS A 89 -2.25 7.55 9.20
N GLN A 90 -2.31 6.33 8.64
CA GLN A 90 -1.66 5.17 9.25
C GLN A 90 -0.14 5.29 9.24
N ILE A 91 0.45 5.75 8.13
CA ILE A 91 1.89 5.95 8.05
C ILE A 91 2.33 7.07 9.00
N LEU A 92 1.74 8.26 8.89
CA LEU A 92 2.20 9.47 9.58
C LEU A 92 1.87 9.49 11.08
N GLN A 93 0.86 8.74 11.51
CA GLN A 93 0.41 8.63 12.90
C GLN A 93 0.13 10.00 13.56
N PRO A 94 -0.90 10.76 13.12
CA PRO A 94 -1.26 12.06 13.68
C PRO A 94 -1.48 12.08 15.19
N GLU A 95 -1.97 10.98 15.78
CA GLU A 95 -2.17 10.88 17.23
C GLU A 95 -0.84 10.88 18.01
N LEU A 96 0.23 10.33 17.43
CA LEU A 96 1.56 10.32 18.04
C LEU A 96 2.35 11.59 17.74
N TYR A 97 2.09 12.23 16.58
CA TYR A 97 2.80 13.43 16.13
C TYR A 97 1.82 14.54 15.72
N PRO A 98 0.98 15.03 16.66
CA PRO A 98 -0.08 15.98 16.33
C PRO A 98 0.45 17.29 15.76
N SER A 99 1.57 17.80 16.27
CA SER A 99 2.21 19.03 15.78
C SER A 99 2.68 18.94 14.32
N LEU A 100 2.87 17.74 13.78
CA LEU A 100 3.35 17.52 12.42
C LEU A 100 2.23 17.13 11.45
N TYR A 101 1.21 16.40 11.92
CA TYR A 101 0.25 15.72 11.04
C TYR A 101 -1.21 15.74 11.50
N GLU A 102 -1.59 16.46 12.56
CA GLU A 102 -3.01 16.52 12.98
C GLU A 102 -3.89 17.17 11.90
N ASN A 103 -3.39 18.25 11.29
CA ASN A 103 -4.21 19.17 10.49
C ASN A 103 -3.82 19.20 9.00
N PHE A 104 -3.13 18.18 8.48
CA PHE A 104 -2.79 18.16 7.07
C PHE A 104 -4.04 17.95 6.21
N TYR A 105 -4.10 18.63 5.06
CA TYR A 105 -5.16 18.45 4.09
C TYR A 105 -4.79 17.39 3.05
N HIS A 106 -5.66 16.42 2.80
CA HIS A 106 -5.44 15.39 1.79
C HIS A 106 -6.58 15.39 0.77
N LYS A 107 -6.24 15.55 -0.51
CA LYS A 107 -7.21 15.49 -1.60
C LYS A 107 -6.74 14.55 -2.69
N VAL A 108 -7.66 13.70 -3.14
CA VAL A 108 -7.44 12.78 -4.26
C VAL A 108 -8.47 13.07 -5.34
N ALA A 109 -8.00 13.25 -6.58
CA ALA A 109 -8.84 13.35 -7.77
C ALA A 109 -8.46 12.24 -8.76
N ILE A 110 -9.46 11.76 -9.49
CA ILE A 110 -9.29 10.87 -10.63
C ILE A 110 -10.07 11.52 -11.77
N ASN A 111 -9.42 11.68 -12.92
CA ASN A 111 -10.01 12.32 -14.08
C ASN A 111 -9.98 11.33 -15.23
N TYR A 112 -11.16 10.97 -15.72
CA TYR A 112 -11.28 10.18 -16.93
C TYR A 112 -10.96 11.04 -18.15
N TYR A 113 -9.96 10.62 -18.93
CA TYR A 113 -9.53 11.32 -20.14
C TYR A 113 -9.23 10.29 -21.24
N PRO A 114 -10.24 9.95 -22.08
CA PRO A 114 -10.17 8.86 -23.05
C PRO A 114 -8.89 8.82 -23.91
N PRO A 115 -8.35 9.95 -24.42
CA PRO A 115 -7.16 9.93 -25.27
C PRO A 115 -5.91 9.31 -24.63
N ARG A 116 -5.85 9.18 -23.30
CA ARG A 116 -4.70 8.57 -22.61
C ARG A 116 -4.67 7.05 -22.69
N GLY A 117 -5.81 6.39 -22.88
CA GLY A 117 -5.89 4.92 -22.79
C GLY A 117 -5.24 4.40 -21.49
N ASP A 118 -4.34 3.43 -21.61
CA ASP A 118 -3.60 2.83 -20.46
C ASP A 118 -2.42 3.69 -19.95
N ASN A 119 -2.11 4.82 -20.60
CA ASN A 119 -1.04 5.72 -20.19
C ASN A 119 -1.49 6.59 -19.02
N LYS A 120 -1.45 6.01 -17.82
CA LYS A 120 -1.80 6.71 -16.60
C LYS A 120 -0.75 7.74 -16.21
N GLU A 121 -1.23 8.92 -15.85
CA GLU A 121 -0.41 9.96 -15.24
C GLU A 121 -0.89 10.20 -13.81
N GLY A 122 0.00 10.01 -12.83
CA GLY A 122 -0.21 10.40 -11.45
C GLY A 122 0.58 11.66 -11.13
N TRP A 123 -0.08 12.69 -10.63
CA TRP A 123 0.60 13.90 -10.17
C TRP A 123 0.31 14.15 -8.70
N ASP A 124 1.37 14.39 -7.93
CA ASP A 124 1.29 14.67 -6.50
C ASP A 124 2.01 15.97 -6.19
N CYS A 125 1.35 16.80 -5.37
CA CYS A 125 1.87 18.02 -4.77
C CYS A 125 1.86 17.81 -3.26
N VAL A 126 3.04 17.76 -2.67
CA VAL A 126 3.23 17.51 -1.24
C VAL A 126 3.83 18.75 -0.62
N ASP A 127 3.01 19.45 0.17
CA ASP A 127 3.38 20.65 0.90
C ASP A 127 3.88 20.22 2.29
N ILE A 128 5.17 20.42 2.53
CA ILE A 128 5.86 19.99 3.75
C ILE A 128 6.43 21.18 4.48
N PHE A 129 6.83 21.00 5.74
CA PHE A 129 7.58 21.98 6.49
C PHE A 129 8.70 21.33 7.31
N GLY A 130 9.77 22.08 7.50
CA GLY A 130 10.95 21.64 8.24
C GLY A 130 11.23 22.49 9.48
N TRP A 131 12.50 22.59 9.81
CA TRP A 131 13.00 23.39 10.93
C TRP A 131 12.46 24.83 10.88
N LEU A 132 12.11 25.38 12.05
CA LEU A 132 11.50 26.71 12.20
C LEU A 132 10.19 26.91 11.40
N GLY A 133 9.50 25.82 11.03
CA GLY A 133 8.25 25.88 10.28
C GLY A 133 8.42 26.33 8.83
N TYR A 134 9.63 26.29 8.27
CA TYR A 134 9.87 26.74 6.90
C TYR A 134 9.15 25.82 5.89
N PRO A 135 8.25 26.38 5.06
CA PRO A 135 7.50 25.60 4.08
C PRO A 135 8.39 25.23 2.89
N MET A 136 8.16 24.03 2.37
CA MET A 136 8.79 23.49 1.18
C MET A 136 7.77 22.66 0.41
N GLN A 137 8.13 22.21 -0.80
CA GLN A 137 7.23 21.45 -1.63
C GLN A 137 7.96 20.36 -2.40
N ILE A 138 7.32 19.20 -2.51
CA ILE A 138 7.72 18.10 -3.39
C ILE A 138 6.66 17.96 -4.48
N LYS A 139 7.10 17.93 -5.74
CA LYS A 139 6.24 17.62 -6.89
C LYS A 139 6.67 16.29 -7.48
N ILE A 140 5.69 15.43 -7.73
CA ILE A 140 5.92 14.13 -8.38
C ILE A 140 5.03 14.09 -9.60
N ASN A 141 5.63 13.83 -10.77
CA ASN A 141 4.88 13.42 -11.94
C ASN A 141 5.30 11.99 -12.31
N PHE A 142 4.37 11.06 -12.20
CA PHE A 142 4.59 9.66 -12.50
C PHE A 142 3.76 9.24 -13.71
N LEU A 143 4.42 9.22 -14.87
CA LEU A 143 3.89 8.64 -16.09
C LEU A 143 4.20 7.15 -16.08
N CYS A 144 3.15 6.33 -16.09
CA CYS A 144 3.29 4.89 -16.02
C CYS A 144 2.24 4.18 -16.88
N ARG A 145 2.46 2.88 -17.09
CA ARG A 145 1.48 1.99 -17.71
C ARG A 145 0.99 1.04 -16.63
N ASP A 146 -0.28 1.16 -16.26
CA ASP A 146 -0.82 0.41 -15.11
C ASP A 146 -0.71 -1.09 -15.33
N SER A 147 -0.97 -1.56 -16.56
CA SER A 147 -0.86 -2.97 -16.90
C SER A 147 0.56 -3.52 -16.75
N ILE A 148 1.59 -2.71 -17.08
CA ILE A 148 3.00 -3.11 -16.95
C ILE A 148 3.43 -3.17 -15.49
N LEU A 149 2.89 -2.30 -14.64
CA LEU A 149 3.14 -2.37 -13.20
C LEU A 149 2.38 -3.52 -12.52
N ALA A 150 1.16 -3.81 -12.97
CA ALA A 150 0.29 -4.80 -12.34
C ALA A 150 0.62 -6.25 -12.71
N ALA A 151 0.94 -6.52 -13.97
CA ALA A 151 1.23 -7.88 -14.46
C ALA A 151 2.30 -8.63 -13.63
N PRO A 152 3.48 -8.06 -13.30
CA PRO A 152 4.46 -8.77 -12.48
C PRO A 152 3.97 -9.00 -11.04
N ILE A 153 3.18 -8.08 -10.47
CA ILE A 153 2.58 -8.28 -9.14
C ILE A 153 1.65 -9.48 -9.14
N VAL A 154 0.86 -9.67 -10.21
CA VAL A 154 -0.01 -10.85 -10.34
C VAL A 154 0.83 -12.14 -10.36
N LEU A 155 1.92 -12.16 -11.13
CA LEU A 155 2.81 -13.32 -11.18
C LEU A 155 3.41 -13.64 -9.80
N ASP A 156 3.98 -12.63 -9.14
CA ASP A 156 4.56 -12.78 -7.79
C ASP A 156 3.53 -13.34 -6.80
N LEU A 157 2.32 -12.78 -6.79
CA LEU A 157 1.27 -13.19 -5.86
C LEU A 157 0.78 -14.62 -6.13
N VAL A 158 0.71 -15.05 -7.39
CA VAL A 158 0.39 -16.45 -7.75
C VAL A 158 1.47 -17.38 -7.21
N LEU A 159 2.74 -17.06 -7.45
CA LEU A 159 3.88 -17.88 -6.99
C LEU A 159 3.94 -17.94 -5.46
N PHE A 160 3.80 -16.81 -4.77
CA PHE A 160 3.85 -16.76 -3.31
C PHE A 160 2.64 -17.40 -2.64
N ASN A 161 1.44 -17.29 -3.20
CA ASN A 161 0.27 -17.99 -2.63
C ASN A 161 0.32 -19.50 -2.82
N ASP A 162 0.83 -19.96 -3.97
CA ASP A 162 1.10 -21.37 -4.18
C ASP A 162 2.14 -21.89 -3.18
N PHE A 163 3.23 -21.13 -2.99
CA PHE A 163 4.23 -21.44 -1.97
C PHE A 163 3.62 -21.46 -0.56
N ALA A 164 2.81 -20.45 -0.19
CA ALA A 164 2.13 -20.39 1.10
C ALA A 164 1.30 -21.66 1.37
N LYS A 165 0.51 -22.09 0.37
CA LYS A 165 -0.30 -23.30 0.48
C LYS A 165 0.57 -24.55 0.65
N ARG A 166 1.66 -24.67 -0.11
CA ARG A 166 2.61 -25.81 0.01
C ARG A 166 3.36 -25.81 1.36
N SER A 167 3.58 -24.64 1.94
CA SER A 167 4.19 -24.45 3.26
C SER A 167 3.20 -24.61 4.42
N GLY A 168 1.94 -25.00 4.16
CA GLY A 168 0.92 -25.21 5.20
C GLY A 168 0.33 -23.92 5.78
N LEU A 169 0.60 -22.76 5.19
CA LEU A 169 -0.01 -21.50 5.60
C LEU A 169 -1.46 -21.44 5.11
N SER A 170 -2.33 -20.85 5.94
CA SER A 170 -3.75 -20.68 5.67
C SER A 170 -4.26 -19.33 6.18
N GLY A 171 -5.48 -18.96 5.78
CA GLY A 171 -6.08 -17.69 6.18
C GLY A 171 -5.37 -16.49 5.55
N ILE A 172 -5.41 -15.36 6.25
CA ILE A 172 -4.87 -14.08 5.77
C ILE A 172 -3.34 -14.16 5.64
N GLN A 173 -2.84 -13.95 4.42
CA GLN A 173 -1.40 -13.86 4.15
C GLN A 173 -0.91 -12.41 4.29
N GLU A 174 -0.86 -11.90 5.52
CA GLU A 174 -0.48 -10.51 5.82
C GLU A 174 0.93 -10.15 5.31
N TRP A 175 1.85 -11.12 5.27
CA TRP A 175 3.21 -10.92 4.75
C TRP A 175 3.28 -10.52 3.27
N LEU A 176 2.17 -10.67 2.52
CA LEU A 176 2.01 -10.22 1.14
C LEU A 176 1.49 -8.77 1.01
N SER A 177 1.31 -8.05 2.12
CA SER A 177 0.84 -6.65 2.16
C SER A 177 1.65 -5.69 1.28
N PHE A 178 2.92 -6.04 1.01
CA PHE A 178 3.80 -5.32 0.09
C PHE A 178 3.13 -5.03 -1.26
N TYR A 179 2.27 -5.93 -1.75
CA TYR A 179 1.64 -5.85 -3.07
C TYR A 179 0.26 -5.17 -3.09
N PHE A 180 -0.31 -4.81 -1.93
CA PHE A 180 -1.70 -4.34 -1.83
C PHE A 180 -1.80 -2.90 -1.32
N LYS A 181 -2.81 -2.18 -1.81
CA LYS A 181 -3.15 -0.81 -1.37
C LYS A 181 -3.85 -0.84 -0.04
N SER A 182 -4.73 -1.82 0.19
CA SER A 182 -5.51 -2.00 1.41
C SER A 182 -5.33 -3.43 1.92
N PRO A 183 -4.18 -3.74 2.54
CA PRO A 183 -3.88 -5.10 2.95
C PRO A 183 -4.88 -5.63 3.98
N MET A 184 -5.34 -6.86 3.77
CA MET A 184 -6.07 -7.64 4.75
C MET A 184 -5.19 -7.87 5.98
N HIS A 185 -5.79 -7.83 7.15
CA HIS A 185 -5.12 -7.97 8.44
C HIS A 185 -6.01 -8.74 9.41
N ALA A 186 -5.42 -9.32 10.45
CA ALA A 186 -6.18 -10.00 11.49
C ALA A 186 -6.99 -9.00 12.33
N GLU A 187 -8.06 -9.49 12.95
CA GLU A 187 -8.87 -8.70 13.87
C GLU A 187 -8.03 -8.15 15.03
N GLY A 188 -8.23 -6.88 15.38
CA GLY A 188 -7.47 -6.17 16.41
C GLY A 188 -6.12 -5.61 15.95
N LEU A 189 -5.68 -5.90 14.73
CA LEU A 189 -4.52 -5.26 14.11
C LEU A 189 -4.95 -4.10 13.22
N TYR A 190 -4.00 -3.21 12.90
CA TYR A 190 -4.17 -2.22 11.83
C TYR A 190 -3.39 -2.67 10.59
N PRO A 191 -3.81 -2.27 9.38
CA PRO A 191 -3.06 -2.57 8.18
C PRO A 191 -1.77 -1.73 8.15
N GLU A 192 -0.63 -2.41 8.00
CA GLU A 192 0.65 -1.73 7.79
C GLU A 192 0.71 -1.20 6.35
N HIS A 193 1.14 0.04 6.16
CA HIS A 193 1.25 0.69 4.84
C HIS A 193 2.65 1.25 4.54
N ASP A 194 3.56 1.25 5.51
CA ASP A 194 4.97 1.55 5.28
C ASP A 194 5.59 0.45 4.40
N LEU A 195 5.98 0.83 3.17
CA LEU A 195 6.50 -0.11 2.20
C LEU A 195 7.77 -0.82 2.69
N PHE A 196 8.60 -0.15 3.49
CA PHE A 196 9.85 -0.72 3.99
C PHE A 196 9.60 -1.76 5.08
N ILE A 197 8.62 -1.52 5.96
CA ILE A 197 8.18 -2.50 6.95
C ILE A 197 7.52 -3.70 6.25
N GLN A 198 6.67 -3.45 5.25
CA GLN A 198 6.05 -4.52 4.46
C GLN A 198 7.09 -5.38 3.72
N LEU A 199 8.13 -4.76 3.14
CA LEU A 199 9.23 -5.47 2.50
C LEU A 199 10.03 -6.30 3.52
N MET A 200 10.24 -5.77 4.72
CA MET A 200 10.88 -6.50 5.81
C MET A 200 10.05 -7.73 6.22
N LYS A 201 8.74 -7.55 6.41
CA LYS A 201 7.79 -8.64 6.70
C LYS A 201 7.88 -9.73 5.62
N LEU A 202 7.79 -9.36 4.34
CA LEU A 202 7.93 -10.28 3.21
C LEU A 202 9.24 -11.10 3.29
N LYS A 203 10.38 -10.44 3.46
CA LYS A 203 11.70 -11.11 3.53
C LYS A 203 11.81 -12.01 4.75
N ASN A 204 11.42 -11.53 5.93
CA ASN A 204 11.56 -12.29 7.17
C ASN A 204 10.60 -13.47 7.24
N THR A 205 9.41 -13.38 6.65
CA THR A 205 8.50 -14.52 6.53
C THR A 205 9.07 -15.60 5.60
N LEU A 206 9.70 -15.23 4.49
CA LEU A 206 10.42 -16.18 3.63
C LEU A 206 11.60 -16.84 4.37
N ARG A 207 12.39 -16.06 5.11
CA ARG A 207 13.51 -16.60 5.90
C ARG A 207 13.03 -17.56 6.98
N TYR A 208 11.98 -17.18 7.72
CA TYR A 208 11.34 -18.06 8.70
C TYR A 208 10.91 -19.40 8.10
N MET A 209 10.23 -19.40 6.94
CA MET A 209 9.81 -20.62 6.26
C MET A 209 10.99 -21.51 5.80
N MET A 210 12.17 -20.92 5.61
CA MET A 210 13.39 -21.63 5.21
C MET A 210 14.27 -22.04 6.40
N GLY A 211 13.88 -21.75 7.65
CA GLY A 211 14.71 -22.00 8.83
C GLY A 211 15.90 -21.04 8.96
N GLU A 212 15.85 -19.90 8.30
CA GLU A 212 16.88 -18.88 8.27
C GLU A 212 16.65 -17.80 9.34
N GLU A 213 17.73 -17.25 9.91
CA GLU A 213 17.64 -16.15 10.88
C GLU A 213 17.02 -14.90 10.28
N GLN A 214 16.15 -14.19 11.01
CA GLN A 214 15.51 -12.97 10.51
C GLN A 214 16.51 -11.81 10.36
N ILE A 215 16.24 -10.93 9.39
CA ILE A 215 17.01 -9.72 9.18
C ILE A 215 16.62 -8.70 10.26
N THR A 216 17.60 -8.32 11.08
CA THR A 216 17.44 -7.31 12.15
C THR A 216 18.12 -5.98 11.82
N HIS A 217 19.08 -5.97 10.88
CA HIS A 217 19.95 -4.83 10.59
C HIS A 217 20.70 -4.27 11.81
N LEU A 218 20.93 -5.09 12.83
CA LEU A 218 21.57 -4.64 14.07
C LEU A 218 23.01 -4.18 13.83
N GLY A 219 23.80 -4.92 13.04
CA GLY A 219 25.15 -4.52 12.62
C GLY A 219 26.12 -4.33 13.79
N ILE A 220 25.86 -4.95 14.94
CA ILE A 220 26.67 -4.75 16.15
C ILE A 220 28.02 -5.47 16.06
N GLU A 221 28.16 -6.40 15.11
CA GLU A 221 29.38 -7.13 14.80
C GLU A 221 30.52 -6.20 14.33
N TYR A 222 30.21 -4.97 13.92
CA TYR A 222 31.22 -3.94 13.64
C TYR A 222 31.83 -3.29 14.89
N TYR A 223 31.21 -3.46 16.06
CA TYR A 223 31.52 -2.71 17.27
C TYR A 223 31.86 -3.58 18.46
N ILE A 224 31.59 -4.89 18.39
CA ILE A 224 31.88 -5.87 19.43
C ILE A 224 32.85 -6.88 18.86
N ASP A 225 34.08 -6.87 19.38
CA ASP A 225 35.07 -7.95 19.29
C ASP A 225 34.78 -9.04 20.34
#